data_AF-A0A9D9YMS0-F1
#
_entry.id   AF-A0A9D9YMS0-F1
#
_cell.length_a   1.000
_cell.length_b   1.000
_cell.length_c   1.000
_cell.angle_alpha   90.00
_cell.angle_beta   90.00
_cell.angle_gamma   90.00
#
_symmetry.space_group_name_H-M   'P 1'
#
loop_
_entity.id
_entity.type
_entity.pdbx_description
1 polymer ?
#
loop_
_entity_poly.entity_id
_entity_poly.type
_entity_poly.pdbx_seq_one_letter_code
_entity_poly.pdbx_strand_id
1 'polypeptide(L)'
;MKPSKILKDWLFKAYLGKKTVPAGLVELHKYFQNYGPINFEKHKEDGAIIAVSQNFRFGSIITQGVNEKELDRNIRDAILTAFEVPSSYAQEAGIKRQRAEAAVYATA
;
A
#
# COMPACT_ATOMS: atom_id res chain seq x y z
N MET A 1 26.22 12.05 -12.94
CA MET A 1 24.79 12.23 -12.60
C MET A 1 23.96 11.40 -13.58
N LYS A 2 23.27 10.34 -13.12
CA LYS A 2 22.50 9.45 -14.02
C LYS A 2 21.21 10.18 -14.46
N PRO A 3 20.99 10.46 -15.76
CA PRO A 3 19.86 11.26 -16.25
C PRO A 3 18.54 10.46 -16.35
N SER A 4 18.38 9.34 -15.64
CA SER A 4 17.22 8.44 -15.77
C SER A 4 15.99 8.82 -14.94
N LYS A 5 16.11 9.78 -14.01
CA LYS A 5 14.96 10.26 -13.21
C LYS A 5 14.12 11.31 -13.94
N ILE A 6 14.76 12.16 -14.75
CA ILE A 6 14.10 13.30 -15.41
C ILE A 6 13.23 12.83 -16.59
N LEU A 7 13.58 11.71 -17.23
CA LEU A 7 12.82 11.16 -18.35
C LEU A 7 11.49 10.53 -17.90
N LYS A 8 11.43 9.90 -16.72
CA LYS A 8 10.16 9.39 -16.14
C LYS A 8 9.21 10.52 -15.77
N ASP A 9 9.75 11.58 -15.19
CA ASP A 9 8.98 12.76 -14.78
C ASP A 9 8.27 13.47 -15.94
N TRP A 10 8.84 13.42 -17.15
CA TRP A 10 8.23 14.04 -18.33
C TRP A 10 7.16 13.15 -18.99
N LEU A 11 7.34 11.82 -18.99
CA LEU A 11 6.31 10.87 -19.44
C LEU A 11 5.07 10.87 -18.51
N PHE A 12 5.26 10.99 -17.18
CA PHE A 12 4.15 11.13 -16.22
C PHE A 12 3.37 12.44 -16.39
N LYS A 13 4.04 13.54 -16.75
CA LYS A 13 3.40 14.85 -16.96
C LYS A 13 2.64 14.97 -18.29
N ALA A 14 3.00 14.18 -19.30
CA ALA A 14 2.36 14.22 -20.62
C ALA A 14 1.14 13.30 -20.77
N TYR A 15 1.02 12.22 -19.98
CA TYR A 15 -0.03 11.20 -20.19
C TYR A 15 -1.31 11.36 -19.34
N LEU A 16 -1.26 12.03 -18.18
CA LEU A 16 -2.38 12.08 -17.21
C LEU A 16 -3.00 13.48 -17.04
N GLY A 17 -3.02 14.25 -18.12
CA GLY A 17 -3.86 15.44 -18.24
C GLY A 17 -5.33 15.06 -18.08
N LYS A 18 -5.86 15.23 -16.86
CA LYS A 18 -7.28 15.22 -16.48
C LYS A 18 -8.01 13.85 -16.57
N LYS A 19 -8.20 13.26 -15.39
CA LYS A 19 -9.39 12.47 -15.00
C LYS A 19 -9.44 10.96 -15.34
N THR A 20 -8.30 10.26 -15.41
CA THR A 20 -8.30 8.78 -15.34
C THR A 20 -7.77 8.32 -13.98
N VAL A 21 -8.62 7.59 -13.26
CA VAL A 21 -8.26 6.94 -11.98
C VAL A 21 -7.38 5.73 -12.30
N PRO A 22 -6.30 5.45 -11.54
CA PRO A 22 -5.50 4.24 -11.74
C PRO A 22 -6.38 2.99 -11.70
N ALA A 23 -6.24 2.08 -12.66
CA ALA A 23 -6.99 0.82 -12.69
C ALA A 23 -6.82 0.05 -11.37
N GLY A 24 -5.60 0.08 -10.83
CA GLY A 24 -5.24 -0.44 -9.52
C GLY A 24 -6.10 0.05 -8.37
N LEU A 25 -6.58 1.30 -8.40
CA LEU A 25 -7.44 1.84 -7.35
C LEU A 25 -8.81 1.16 -7.37
N VAL A 26 -9.36 0.93 -8.57
CA VAL A 26 -10.63 0.21 -8.75
C VAL A 26 -10.49 -1.25 -8.30
N GLU A 27 -9.38 -1.90 -8.65
CA GLU A 27 -9.08 -3.26 -8.23
C GLU A 27 -8.87 -3.39 -6.72
N LEU A 28 -8.21 -2.41 -6.11
CA LEU A 28 -8.04 -2.32 -4.67
C LEU A 28 -9.39 -2.29 -3.96
N HIS A 29 -10.31 -1.42 -4.38
CA HIS A 29 -11.65 -1.38 -3.79
C HIS A 29 -12.43 -2.68 -4.03
N LYS A 30 -12.40 -3.22 -5.24
CA LYS A 30 -13.04 -4.52 -5.55
C LYS A 30 -12.46 -5.65 -4.69
N TYR A 31 -11.16 -5.65 -4.46
CA TYR A 31 -10.49 -6.62 -3.61
C TYR A 31 -11.05 -6.56 -2.18
N PHE A 32 -11.08 -5.37 -1.57
CA PHE A 32 -11.57 -5.22 -0.21
C PHE A 32 -13.07 -5.50 -0.09
N GLN A 33 -13.86 -5.25 -1.15
CA GLN A 33 -15.28 -5.64 -1.21
C GLN A 33 -15.46 -7.17 -1.27
N ASN A 34 -14.64 -7.88 -2.04
CA ASN A 34 -14.78 -9.32 -2.26
C ASN A 34 -14.16 -10.16 -1.14
N TYR A 35 -13.02 -9.72 -0.60
CA TYR A 35 -12.21 -10.52 0.33
C TYR A 35 -12.13 -9.95 1.74
N GLY A 36 -12.57 -8.70 1.92
CA GLY A 36 -12.54 -8.03 3.21
C GLY A 36 -11.14 -7.55 3.62
N PRO A 37 -10.95 -7.27 4.92
CA PRO A 37 -9.72 -6.70 5.45
C PRO A 37 -8.50 -7.62 5.33
N ILE A 38 -7.32 -7.03 5.20
CA ILE A 38 -6.03 -7.74 5.25
C ILE A 38 -5.51 -7.69 6.69
N ASN A 39 -5.24 -8.87 7.24
CA ASN A 39 -4.66 -9.07 8.56
C ASN A 39 -3.15 -9.25 8.42
N PHE A 40 -2.39 -8.56 9.27
CA PHE A 40 -0.95 -8.71 9.38
C PHE A 40 -0.60 -9.26 10.77
N GLU A 41 0.26 -10.27 10.77
CA GLU A 41 0.94 -10.73 11.98
C GLU A 41 2.23 -9.93 12.16
N LYS A 42 2.49 -9.48 13.38
CA LYS A 42 3.65 -8.66 13.72
C LYS A 42 4.61 -9.44 14.60
N HIS A 43 5.89 -9.47 14.24
CA HIS A 43 6.96 -9.99 15.08
C HIS A 43 8.10 -8.98 15.18
N LYS A 44 8.88 -9.05 16.26
CA LYS A 44 10.09 -8.25 16.43
C LYS A 44 11.30 -9.10 16.09
N GLU A 45 12.14 -8.59 15.20
CA GLU A 45 13.37 -9.26 14.78
C GLU A 45 14.44 -8.19 14.53
N ASP A 46 15.65 -8.41 15.04
CA ASP A 46 16.81 -7.52 14.86
C ASP A 46 16.56 -6.02 15.13
N GLY A 47 15.69 -5.71 16.11
CA GLY A 47 15.36 -4.32 16.48
C GLY A 47 14.35 -3.64 15.55
N ALA A 48 13.83 -4.35 14.54
CA ALA A 48 12.72 -3.92 13.70
C ALA A 48 11.43 -4.68 14.05
N ILE A 49 10.29 -4.11 13.66
CA ILE A 49 8.99 -4.78 13.69
C ILE A 49 8.69 -5.21 12.26
N ILE A 50 8.53 -6.51 12.04
CA ILE A 50 8.18 -7.10 10.74
C ILE A 50 6.69 -7.42 10.77
N ALA A 51 6.00 -7.11 9.67
CA ALA A 51 4.59 -7.44 9.46
C ALA A 51 4.42 -8.30 8.22
N VAL A 52 3.73 -9.44 8.37
CA VAL A 52 3.45 -10.40 7.31
C VAL A 52 1.95 -10.58 7.15
N SER A 53 1.44 -10.41 5.93
CA SER A 53 0.01 -10.60 5.63
C SER A 53 -0.40 -12.07 5.73
N GLN A 54 -1.52 -12.34 6.40
CA GLN A 54 -2.01 -13.69 6.66
C GLN A 54 -3.07 -14.17 5.67
N ASN A 55 -3.80 -13.22 5.05
CA ASN A 55 -4.97 -13.51 4.22
C ASN A 55 -5.02 -12.65 2.95
N PHE A 56 -3.87 -12.17 2.48
CA PHE A 56 -3.77 -11.50 1.19
C PHE A 56 -3.88 -12.52 0.05
N ARG A 57 -4.77 -12.30 -0.92
CA ARG A 57 -5.06 -13.32 -1.96
C ARG A 57 -4.07 -13.34 -3.12
N PHE A 58 -3.29 -12.27 -3.32
CA PHE A 58 -2.34 -12.19 -4.43
C PHE A 58 -0.90 -12.55 -4.02
N GLY A 59 -0.73 -13.26 -2.89
CA GLY A 59 0.55 -13.69 -2.37
C GLY A 59 0.74 -13.26 -0.92
N SER A 60 1.91 -12.72 -0.60
CA SER A 60 2.22 -12.24 0.75
C SER A 60 2.84 -10.85 0.70
N ILE A 61 2.29 -9.94 1.48
CA ILE A 61 2.88 -8.63 1.73
C ILE A 61 3.74 -8.76 2.99
N ILE A 62 5.05 -8.50 2.84
CA ILE A 62 6.02 -8.50 3.93
C ILE A 62 6.60 -7.09 4.01
N THR A 63 6.53 -6.48 5.19
CA THR A 63 7.03 -5.13 5.45
C THR A 63 7.72 -5.07 6.79
N GLN A 64 8.54 -4.05 7.02
CA GLN A 64 9.19 -3.82 8.30
C GLN A 64 9.21 -2.33 8.64
N GLY A 65 9.39 -1.99 9.91
CA GLY A 65 9.61 -0.62 10.37
C GLY A 65 10.29 -0.60 11.74
N VAL A 66 11.04 0.45 12.05
CA VAL A 66 11.75 0.56 13.34
C VAL A 66 10.79 0.93 14.49
N ASN A 67 9.56 1.34 14.17
CA ASN A 67 8.50 1.63 15.13
C ASN A 67 7.12 1.43 14.47
N GLU A 68 6.06 1.40 15.29
CA GLU A 68 4.68 1.18 14.82
C GLU A 68 4.20 2.22 13.80
N LYS A 69 4.67 3.47 13.88
CA LYS A 69 4.27 4.53 12.95
C LYS A 69 4.88 4.32 11.56
N GLU A 70 6.15 3.97 11.51
CA GLU A 70 6.83 3.63 10.27
C GLU A 70 6.25 2.35 9.67
N LEU A 71 6.00 1.34 10.50
CA LEU A 71 5.38 0.09 10.07
C LEU A 71 4.00 0.32 9.44
N ASP A 72 3.12 1.11 10.08
CA ASP A 72 1.80 1.44 9.54
C ASP A 72 1.89 2.14 8.18
N ARG A 73 2.83 3.07 8.03
CA ARG A 73 3.11 3.72 6.74
C ARG A 73 3.55 2.71 5.69
N ASN A 74 4.50 1.84 6.04
CA ASN A 74 5.07 0.87 5.11
C ASN A 74 4.05 -0.20 4.70
N ILE A 75 3.16 -0.61 5.60
CA ILE A 75 2.05 -1.51 5.27
C ILE A 75 1.13 -0.86 4.25
N ARG A 76 0.71 0.41 4.46
CA ARG A 76 -0.16 1.11 3.50
C ARG A 76 0.50 1.26 2.14
N ASP A 77 1.76 1.65 2.11
CA ASP A 77 2.52 1.81 0.85
C ASP A 77 2.72 0.48 0.12
N ALA A 78 2.96 -0.61 0.86
CA ALA A 78 3.07 -1.95 0.28
C ALA A 78 1.74 -2.46 -0.27
N ILE A 79 0.61 -2.17 0.40
CA ILE A 79 -0.72 -2.45 -0.15
C ILE A 79 -0.92 -1.66 -1.44
N LEU A 80 -0.66 -0.35 -1.46
CA LEU A 80 -0.79 0.46 -2.68
C LEU A 80 0.08 -0.08 -3.82
N THR A 81 1.33 -0.43 -3.51
CA THR A 81 2.28 -1.01 -4.46
C THR A 81 1.80 -2.34 -5.02
N ALA A 82 1.20 -3.21 -4.19
CA ALA A 82 0.65 -4.49 -4.62
C ALA A 82 -0.51 -4.34 -5.62
N PHE A 83 -1.18 -3.19 -5.63
CA PHE A 83 -2.22 -2.84 -6.59
C PHE A 83 -1.73 -1.84 -7.65
N GLU A 84 -0.42 -1.59 -7.77
CA GLU A 84 0.16 -0.63 -8.71
C GLU A 84 -0.43 0.80 -8.57
N VAL A 85 -0.90 1.15 -7.37
CA VAL A 85 -1.46 2.47 -7.06
C VAL A 85 -0.32 3.40 -6.62
N PRO A 86 -0.10 4.55 -7.28
CA PRO A 86 0.88 5.52 -6.82
C PRO A 86 0.52 6.08 -5.45
N SER A 87 1.50 6.32 -4.58
CA SER A 87 1.26 6.84 -3.22
C SER A 87 0.56 8.21 -3.20
N SER A 88 0.53 8.95 -4.32
CA SER A 88 -0.26 10.19 -4.46
C SER A 88 -1.77 9.96 -4.34
N TYR A 89 -2.24 8.73 -4.56
CA TYR A 89 -3.64 8.31 -4.43
C TYR A 89 -3.93 7.68 -3.06
N ALA A 90 -3.03 7.79 -2.09
CA ALA A 90 -3.21 7.17 -0.76
C ALA A 90 -4.47 7.68 -0.05
N GLN A 91 -4.87 8.92 -0.28
CA GLN A 91 -6.08 9.50 0.28
C GLN A 91 -7.32 8.89 -0.36
N GLU A 92 -7.32 8.73 -1.67
CA GLU A 92 -8.40 8.15 -2.48
C GLU A 92 -8.55 6.65 -2.24
N ALA A 93 -7.43 5.93 -2.02
CA ALA A 93 -7.44 4.52 -1.65
C ALA A 93 -8.07 4.27 -0.28
N GLY A 94 -8.10 5.28 0.59
CA GLY A 94 -8.82 5.22 1.85
C GLY A 94 -8.39 4.08 2.77
N ILE A 95 -7.16 3.57 2.64
CA ILE A 95 -6.68 2.43 3.44
C ILE A 95 -6.51 2.89 4.89
N LYS A 96 -7.31 2.30 5.78
CA LYS A 96 -7.31 2.59 7.21
C LYS A 96 -7.07 1.32 8.01
N ARG A 97 -6.35 1.49 9.11
CA ARG A 97 -6.25 0.47 10.15
C ARG A 97 -7.57 0.41 10.92
N GLN A 98 -8.24 -0.74 10.92
CA GLN A 98 -9.55 -0.91 11.54
C GLN A 98 -9.50 -1.17 13.06
N ARG A 99 -8.36 -1.63 13.60
CA ARG A 99 -8.18 -1.92 15.03
C ARG A 99 -6.87 -1.33 15.53
N ALA A 100 -6.87 -0.67 16.68
CA ALA A 100 -5.67 -0.07 17.26
C ALA A 100 -4.62 -1.12 17.70
N GLU A 101 -5.08 -2.27 18.18
CA GLU A 101 -4.20 -3.33 18.70
C GLU A 101 -3.80 -4.33 17.60
N ALA A 102 -4.70 -4.62 16.67
CA ALA A 102 -4.45 -5.56 15.57
C ALA A 102 -4.01 -4.84 14.29
N ALA A 103 -3.11 -5.41 13.50
CA ALA A 103 -2.67 -4.85 12.22
C ALA A 103 -3.63 -5.27 11.10
N VAL A 104 -4.86 -4.77 11.16
CA VAL A 104 -5.95 -5.08 10.22
C VAL A 104 -6.25 -3.85 9.36
N TYR A 105 -6.18 -3.98 8.04
CA TYR A 105 -6.31 -2.88 7.09
C TYR A 105 -7.45 -3.13 6.11
N ALA A 106 -8.23 -2.08 5.81
CA ALA A 106 -9.28 -2.10 4.82
C ALA A 106 -9.47 -0.71 4.20
N THR A 107 -10.20 -0.64 3.09
CA THR A 107 -10.72 0.64 2.58
C THR A 107 -11.80 1.18 3.52
N ALA A 108 -11.81 2.49 3.73
CA ALA A 108 -12.81 3.22 4.50
C ALA A 108 -14.20 3.23 3.84
#